data_AF-A0A2I0R6K9-F1
#
_entry.id   AF-A0A2I0R6K9-F1
#
_cell.length_a   1.000
_cell.length_b   1.000
_cell.length_c   1.000
_cell.angle_alpha   90.00
_cell.angle_beta   90.00
_cell.angle_gamma   90.00
#
_symmetry.space_group_name_H-M   'P 1'
#
loop_
_entity.id
_entity.type
_entity.pdbx_description
1 polymer ?
#
loop_
_entity_poly.entity_id
_entity_poly.type
_entity_poly.pdbx_seq_one_letter_code
_entity_poly.pdbx_strand_id
1 'polypeptide(L)'
;MRFITLIIILFSVTSISSAQNEWWKNASGKELDKKHTTKMQNNNPQDFQGKDSSKAMENVQPGDVNVKKSASIAKIIKFKSATVPPNIAPTMEGYRIQLFFDQDRDAVNKARSEVMQIDDETTTYIEYRAPNYLLLLGDFRQQLDAEKVRAKLISNFPEAIVIEDEIYLPKLKEKKGEEHED
;
A
#
# COMPACT_ATOMS: atom_id res chain seq x y z
N MET A 1 4.45 -6.19 -62.30
CA MET A 1 4.57 -4.77 -62.71
C MET A 1 4.16 -3.90 -61.54
N ARG A 2 5.00 -2.90 -61.20
CA ARG A 2 4.83 -1.95 -60.08
C ARG A 2 3.97 -0.77 -60.52
N PHE A 3 3.02 -0.31 -59.68
CA PHE A 3 2.44 1.06 -59.58
C PHE A 3 1.64 1.06 -58.24
N ILE A 4 1.93 1.75 -57.12
CA ILE A 4 2.25 3.14 -56.74
C ILE A 4 1.18 4.18 -57.14
N THR A 5 0.27 4.46 -56.18
CA THR A 5 -0.29 5.78 -55.73
C THR A 5 -1.45 5.49 -54.74
N LEU A 6 -1.32 5.68 -53.42
CA LEU A 6 -1.46 6.91 -52.62
C LEU A 6 -2.87 7.52 -52.63
N ILE A 7 -3.78 7.02 -51.78
CA ILE A 7 -4.96 7.74 -51.29
C ILE A 7 -5.12 7.45 -49.78
N ILE A 8 -4.97 8.52 -49.01
CA ILE A 8 -5.15 8.65 -47.55
C ILE A 8 -6.66 8.71 -47.29
N ILE A 9 -7.23 7.74 -46.56
CA ILE A 9 -8.63 7.79 -46.13
C ILE A 9 -8.72 7.53 -44.62
N LEU A 10 -9.09 8.61 -43.92
CA LEU A 10 -9.77 8.72 -42.64
C LEU A 10 -9.36 7.74 -41.53
N PHE A 11 -8.43 8.20 -40.69
CA PHE A 11 -8.47 7.88 -39.26
C PHE A 11 -9.79 8.44 -38.69
N SER A 12 -10.76 7.57 -38.43
CA SER A 12 -11.89 7.90 -37.57
C SER A 12 -11.35 8.14 -36.17
N VAL A 13 -11.22 9.40 -35.78
CA VAL A 13 -10.92 9.82 -34.42
C VAL A 13 -12.09 9.41 -33.55
N THR A 14 -12.02 8.25 -32.91
CA THR A 14 -12.82 7.99 -31.72
C THR A 14 -12.21 8.85 -30.63
N SER A 15 -12.88 9.94 -30.26
CA SER A 15 -12.55 10.72 -29.09
C SER A 15 -12.60 9.81 -27.88
N ILE A 16 -11.44 9.35 -27.39
CA ILE A 16 -11.33 8.83 -26.04
C ILE A 16 -11.52 10.05 -25.15
N SER A 17 -12.75 10.24 -24.66
CA SER A 17 -13.06 11.21 -23.62
C SER A 17 -12.45 10.71 -22.32
N SER A 18 -11.16 10.95 -22.12
CA SER A 18 -10.56 10.91 -20.80
C SER A 18 -11.04 12.12 -20.02
N ALA A 19 -12.01 11.92 -19.14
CA ALA A 19 -12.39 12.90 -18.13
C ALA A 19 -11.20 13.07 -17.17
N GLN A 20 -10.31 14.01 -17.48
CA GLN A 20 -9.28 14.48 -16.57
C GLN A 20 -9.95 15.32 -15.48
N ASN A 21 -9.83 14.91 -14.23
CA ASN A 21 -10.30 15.68 -13.09
C ASN A 21 -9.21 16.67 -12.64
N GLU A 22 -9.51 17.96 -12.77
CA GLU A 22 -8.60 19.07 -12.47
C GLU A 22 -8.60 19.43 -10.98
N TRP A 23 -8.18 18.49 -10.13
CA TRP A 23 -8.33 18.60 -8.67
C TRP A 23 -7.29 19.50 -7.96
N TRP A 24 -6.19 19.87 -8.62
CA TRP A 24 -5.14 20.71 -8.00
C TRP A 24 -5.33 22.23 -8.19
N LYS A 25 -6.24 22.66 -9.08
CA LYS A 25 -6.46 24.09 -9.35
C LYS A 25 -7.14 24.85 -8.21
N ASN A 26 -7.68 24.15 -7.22
CA ASN A 26 -8.45 24.74 -6.11
C ASN A 26 -7.69 24.78 -4.77
N ALA A 27 -6.40 24.41 -4.75
CA ALA A 27 -5.61 24.38 -3.51
C ALA A 27 -4.89 25.70 -3.18
N SER A 28 -4.99 26.74 -4.02
CA SER A 28 -4.37 28.04 -3.74
C SER A 28 -5.38 29.03 -3.16
N GLY A 29 -5.83 28.74 -1.94
CA GLY A 29 -6.85 29.52 -1.24
C GLY A 29 -6.89 29.20 0.25
N LYS A 30 -5.87 29.66 0.98
CA LYS A 30 -5.93 30.24 2.33
C LYS A 30 -7.23 29.98 3.13
N GLU A 31 -7.06 29.11 4.12
CA GLU A 31 -7.45 29.31 5.53
C GLU A 31 -8.85 28.83 6.01
N LEU A 32 -8.79 28.06 7.11
CA LEU A 32 -9.76 27.71 8.16
C LEU A 32 -10.91 26.70 7.90
N ASP A 33 -10.77 25.59 8.64
CA ASP A 33 -11.78 24.98 9.52
C ASP A 33 -12.91 24.10 8.89
N LYS A 34 -13.09 22.93 9.53
CA LYS A 34 -14.27 22.00 9.51
C LYS A 34 -14.51 21.04 8.31
N LYS A 35 -14.26 19.75 8.63
CA LYS A 35 -15.07 18.53 8.40
C LYS A 35 -15.69 18.24 7.02
N HIS A 36 -15.27 17.12 6.42
CA HIS A 36 -15.93 16.44 5.30
C HIS A 36 -16.41 15.04 5.72
N THR A 37 -17.67 14.68 5.44
CA THR A 37 -18.17 13.28 5.46
C THR A 37 -18.83 12.95 4.12
N THR A 38 -18.58 11.72 3.63
CA THR A 38 -19.00 11.18 2.34
C THR A 38 -20.23 10.29 2.52
N LYS A 39 -21.19 10.39 1.59
CA LYS A 39 -22.49 9.69 1.57
C LYS A 39 -22.37 8.21 1.15
N MET A 40 -23.25 7.36 1.71
CA MET A 40 -23.63 6.03 1.20
C MET A 40 -25.17 6.01 1.03
N GLN A 41 -25.69 5.42 -0.05
CA GLN A 41 -27.14 5.27 -0.30
C GLN A 41 -27.53 3.78 -0.37
N ASN A 42 -28.70 3.49 0.21
CA ASN A 42 -29.22 2.20 0.65
C ASN A 42 -30.45 1.77 -0.20
N ASN A 43 -30.78 0.47 -0.22
CA ASN A 43 -31.93 -0.15 -0.89
C ASN A 43 -33.20 -0.17 0.02
N ASN A 44 -34.37 0.00 -0.61
CA ASN A 44 -35.76 0.02 -0.08
C ASN A 44 -36.28 -1.41 0.26
N PRO A 45 -37.31 -1.66 1.12
CA PRO A 45 -38.74 -1.43 0.80
C PRO A 45 -39.75 -1.10 1.97
N GLN A 46 -40.70 -0.20 1.64
CA GLN A 46 -42.19 -0.24 1.78
C GLN A 46 -42.92 -0.44 3.14
N ASP A 47 -43.82 0.51 3.48
CA ASP A 47 -45.28 0.36 3.80
C ASP A 47 -45.81 1.28 4.92
N PHE A 48 -46.64 2.29 4.58
CA PHE A 48 -47.94 2.62 5.22
C PHE A 48 -48.62 3.83 4.53
N GLN A 49 -49.91 3.72 4.20
CA GLN A 49 -50.74 4.77 3.57
C GLN A 49 -51.45 5.65 4.59
N GLY A 50 -51.44 6.97 4.36
CA GLY A 50 -52.35 7.94 4.98
C GLY A 50 -52.46 9.18 4.10
N LYS A 51 -53.63 9.39 3.48
CA LYS A 51 -54.01 10.65 2.81
C LYS A 51 -54.22 11.70 3.90
N ASP A 52 -53.62 12.88 3.73
CA ASP A 52 -54.28 14.18 3.89
C ASP A 52 -53.32 15.35 3.60
N SER A 53 -53.79 16.24 2.74
CA SER A 53 -53.46 17.68 2.68
C SER A 53 -52.05 18.11 2.29
N SER A 54 -51.99 18.79 1.14
CA SER A 54 -50.90 19.63 0.65
C SER A 54 -50.26 20.53 1.72
N LYS A 55 -48.98 20.31 2.00
CA LYS A 55 -48.04 21.35 2.44
C LYS A 55 -46.64 20.97 1.98
N ALA A 56 -45.91 21.97 1.52
CA ALA A 56 -44.62 21.88 0.87
C ALA A 56 -43.62 20.99 1.62
N MET A 57 -42.75 20.34 0.85
CA MET A 57 -41.60 19.55 1.32
C MET A 57 -40.72 20.43 2.22
N GLU A 58 -40.88 20.27 3.54
CA GLU A 58 -40.00 20.91 4.52
C GLU A 58 -38.64 20.21 4.49
N ASN A 59 -37.62 21.02 4.25
CA ASN A 59 -36.23 20.64 4.03
C ASN A 59 -35.66 19.89 5.24
N VAL A 60 -35.46 18.56 5.14
CA VAL A 60 -34.77 17.78 6.18
C VAL A 60 -33.30 18.21 6.20
N GLN A 61 -32.94 19.06 7.17
CA GLN A 61 -31.57 19.47 7.44
C GLN A 61 -30.79 18.27 8.01
N PRO A 62 -29.72 17.77 7.36
CA PRO A 62 -28.93 16.67 7.91
C PRO A 62 -28.18 17.13 9.18
N GLY A 63 -28.41 16.43 10.28
CA GLY A 63 -27.75 16.68 11.57
C GLY A 63 -26.24 16.43 11.53
N ASP A 64 -25.48 17.30 12.20
CA ASP A 64 -24.02 17.30 12.26
C ASP A 64 -23.50 16.14 13.15
N VAL A 65 -23.00 15.06 12.54
CA VAL A 65 -22.42 13.93 13.27
C VAL A 65 -20.93 14.18 13.53
N ASN A 66 -20.59 14.52 14.77
CA ASN A 66 -19.21 14.76 15.19
C ASN A 66 -18.51 13.46 15.61
N VAL A 67 -17.74 12.85 14.71
CA VAL A 67 -16.92 11.67 15.01
C VAL A 67 -15.70 12.08 15.85
N LYS A 68 -15.80 11.93 17.17
CA LYS A 68 -14.66 12.11 18.09
C LYS A 68 -13.76 10.88 18.02
N LYS A 69 -12.60 11.01 17.37
CA LYS A 69 -11.55 9.98 17.40
C LYS A 69 -11.06 9.82 18.85
N SER A 70 -11.10 8.61 19.39
CA SER A 70 -10.64 8.33 20.75
C SER A 70 -9.10 8.43 20.83
N ALA A 71 -8.60 8.98 21.94
CA ALA A 71 -7.16 9.20 22.16
C ALA A 71 -6.32 7.92 22.07
N SER A 72 -6.93 6.76 22.29
CA SER A 72 -6.30 5.44 22.14
C SER A 72 -5.82 5.17 20.70
N ILE A 73 -6.57 5.61 19.69
CA ILE A 73 -6.19 5.46 18.28
C ILE A 73 -4.98 6.34 17.97
N ALA A 74 -4.93 7.56 18.51
CA ALA A 74 -3.78 8.45 18.36
C ALA A 74 -2.51 7.86 19.00
N LYS A 75 -2.64 7.15 20.13
CA LYS A 75 -1.52 6.46 20.78
C LYS A 75 -0.98 5.30 19.95
N ILE A 76 -1.87 4.53 19.30
CA ILE A 76 -1.48 3.45 18.38
C ILE A 76 -0.77 4.01 17.14
N ILE A 77 -1.25 5.13 16.57
CA ILE A 77 -0.58 5.82 15.47
C ILE A 77 0.82 6.26 15.88
N LYS A 78 0.96 6.90 17.04
CA LYS A 78 2.25 7.38 17.58
C LYS A 78 3.22 6.23 17.90
N PHE A 79 2.71 5.10 18.40
CA PHE A 79 3.52 3.91 18.70
C PHE A 79 4.03 3.24 17.41
N LYS A 80 3.19 3.09 16.39
CA LYS A 80 3.63 2.58 15.07
C LYS A 80 4.59 3.54 14.37
N SER A 81 4.44 4.85 14.57
CA SER A 81 5.32 5.89 13.98
C SER A 81 6.62 6.13 14.74
N ALA A 82 6.83 5.52 15.91
CA ALA A 82 8.11 5.55 16.63
C ALA A 82 9.12 4.53 16.08
N THR A 83 8.79 3.88 14.96
CA THR A 83 9.76 3.17 14.13
C THR A 83 10.57 4.23 13.39
N VAL A 84 11.86 4.35 13.74
CA VAL A 84 12.85 5.17 13.02
C VAL A 84 12.53 5.13 11.52
N PRO A 85 12.36 6.29 10.84
CA PRO A 85 12.09 6.29 9.41
C PRO A 85 13.20 5.47 8.72
N PRO A 86 12.87 4.59 7.76
CA PRO A 86 13.82 3.63 7.18
C PRO A 86 15.08 4.28 6.59
N ASN A 87 15.04 5.59 6.36
CA ASN A 87 16.14 6.40 5.81
C ASN A 87 17.18 6.88 6.86
N ILE A 88 17.11 6.43 8.12
CA ILE A 88 18.09 6.79 9.18
C ILE A 88 18.60 5.53 9.92
N ALA A 89 18.10 4.34 9.56
CA ALA A 89 18.64 3.11 10.12
C ALA A 89 20.06 2.87 9.54
N PRO A 90 21.06 2.53 10.37
CA PRO A 90 22.37 2.17 9.85
C PRO A 90 22.22 0.96 8.92
N THR A 91 22.76 1.09 7.70
CA THR A 91 22.86 0.01 6.72
C THR A 91 24.29 -0.53 6.68
N MET A 92 24.45 -1.76 6.19
CA MET A 92 25.75 -2.32 5.86
C MET A 92 25.65 -3.25 4.66
N GLU A 93 26.78 -3.51 4.00
CA GLU A 93 26.88 -4.55 2.98
C GLU A 93 26.55 -5.92 3.58
N GLY A 94 25.69 -6.66 2.89
CA GLY A 94 25.31 -8.01 3.26
C GLY A 94 24.59 -8.71 2.13
N TYR A 95 23.67 -9.61 2.48
CA TYR A 95 23.00 -10.49 1.55
C TYR A 95 21.50 -10.52 1.81
N ARG A 96 20.72 -10.57 0.73
CA ARG A 96 19.29 -10.83 0.74
C ARG A 96 18.95 -11.97 -0.19
N ILE A 97 17.80 -12.60 0.02
CA ILE A 97 17.31 -13.64 -0.87
C ILE A 97 16.24 -13.03 -1.76
N GLN A 98 16.48 -12.95 -3.06
CA GLN A 98 15.42 -12.65 -4.02
C GLN A 98 14.59 -13.92 -4.20
N LEU A 99 13.30 -13.87 -3.92
CA LEU A 99 12.40 -15.02 -4.00
C LEU A 99 11.61 -15.07 -5.31
N PHE A 100 11.21 -13.91 -5.82
CA PHE A 100 10.34 -13.77 -6.98
C PHE A 100 10.55 -12.41 -7.63
N PHE A 101 10.27 -12.29 -8.93
CA PHE A 101 10.28 -11.01 -9.62
C PHE A 101 9.23 -10.99 -10.74
N ASP A 102 8.56 -9.85 -10.91
CA ASP A 102 7.56 -9.66 -11.98
C ASP A 102 7.46 -8.18 -12.35
N GLN A 103 6.94 -7.85 -13.53
CA GLN A 103 6.58 -6.49 -13.91
C GLN A 103 5.34 -6.01 -13.16
N ASP A 104 4.44 -6.93 -12.79
CA ASP A 104 3.24 -6.61 -12.03
C ASP A 104 3.51 -6.62 -10.52
N ARG A 105 3.26 -5.48 -9.88
CA ARG A 105 3.38 -5.33 -8.43
C ARG A 105 2.39 -6.23 -7.68
N ASP A 106 1.20 -6.49 -8.24
CA ASP A 106 0.18 -7.29 -7.58
C ASP A 106 0.55 -8.78 -7.54
N ALA A 107 1.20 -9.29 -8.60
CA ALA A 107 1.79 -10.62 -8.61
C ALA A 107 2.84 -10.78 -7.50
N VAL A 108 3.72 -9.79 -7.34
CA VAL A 108 4.74 -9.76 -6.27
C VAL A 108 4.12 -9.69 -4.87
N ASN A 109 3.04 -8.92 -4.68
CA ASN A 109 2.33 -8.87 -3.41
C ASN A 109 1.65 -10.20 -3.06
N LYS A 110 1.12 -10.91 -4.07
CA LYS A 110 0.57 -12.25 -3.88
C LYS A 110 1.65 -13.23 -3.43
N ALA A 111 2.79 -13.25 -4.12
CA ALA A 111 3.94 -14.07 -3.71
C ALA A 111 4.42 -13.72 -2.29
N ARG A 112 4.48 -12.44 -1.93
CA ARG A 112 4.78 -12.00 -0.55
C ARG A 112 3.81 -12.59 0.47
N SER A 113 2.52 -12.60 0.16
CA SER A 113 1.49 -13.14 1.04
C SER A 113 1.64 -14.65 1.24
N GLU A 114 2.17 -15.36 0.24
CA GLU A 114 2.51 -16.79 0.32
C GLU A 114 3.75 -17.01 1.18
N VAL A 115 4.79 -16.18 1.03
CA VAL A 115 6.00 -16.23 1.88
C VAL A 115 5.65 -16.01 3.35
N MET A 116 4.82 -15.00 3.66
CA MET A 116 4.40 -14.71 5.03
C MET A 116 3.62 -15.85 5.70
N GLN A 117 3.03 -16.76 4.92
CA GLN A 117 2.38 -17.97 5.47
C GLN A 117 3.38 -19.08 5.79
N ILE A 118 4.55 -19.07 5.15
CA ILE A 118 5.61 -20.09 5.31
C ILE A 118 6.62 -19.64 6.37
N ASP A 119 7.03 -18.37 6.32
CA ASP A 119 8.00 -17.75 7.21
C ASP A 119 7.52 -16.34 7.60
N ASP A 120 7.05 -16.20 8.85
CA ASP A 120 6.64 -14.93 9.47
C ASP A 120 7.76 -14.32 10.33
N GLU A 121 8.87 -15.03 10.52
CA GLU A 121 10.00 -14.54 11.32
C GLU A 121 10.88 -13.58 10.52
N THR A 122 11.02 -13.84 9.22
CA THR A 122 11.95 -13.09 8.36
C THR A 122 11.27 -11.91 7.65
N THR A 123 11.87 -10.72 7.74
CA THR A 123 11.36 -9.51 7.09
C THR A 123 11.39 -9.62 5.56
N THR A 124 10.30 -9.21 4.89
CA THR A 124 10.19 -9.13 3.43
C THR A 124 10.26 -7.69 2.92
N TYR A 125 10.90 -7.50 1.78
CA TYR A 125 11.05 -6.21 1.09
C TYR A 125 10.58 -6.32 -0.36
N ILE A 126 10.05 -5.23 -0.90
CA ILE A 126 9.73 -5.11 -2.33
C ILE A 126 10.53 -3.94 -2.88
N GLU A 127 11.40 -4.21 -3.84
CA GLU A 127 12.22 -3.22 -4.50
C GLU A 127 11.83 -3.12 -5.97
N TYR A 128 11.77 -1.92 -6.52
CA TYR A 128 11.55 -1.73 -7.95
C TYR A 128 12.88 -1.52 -8.67
N ARG A 129 13.27 -2.50 -9.50
CA ARG A 129 14.42 -2.39 -10.42
C ARG A 129 13.89 -2.53 -11.83
N ALA A 130 13.73 -1.39 -12.50
CA ALA A 130 13.08 -1.33 -13.81
C ALA A 130 13.63 -2.41 -14.78
N PRO A 131 12.75 -3.19 -15.44
CA PRO A 131 11.28 -3.04 -15.49
C PRO A 131 10.50 -3.81 -14.42
N ASN A 132 11.17 -4.49 -13.47
CA ASN A 132 10.53 -5.46 -12.58
C ASN A 132 10.48 -4.99 -11.11
N TYR A 133 9.52 -5.52 -10.37
CA TYR A 133 9.49 -5.55 -8.91
C TYR A 133 10.14 -6.84 -8.42
N LEU A 134 11.03 -6.74 -7.44
CA LEU A 134 11.71 -7.86 -6.80
C LEU A 134 11.14 -8.05 -5.41
N LEU A 135 10.84 -9.31 -5.06
CA LEU A 135 10.55 -9.73 -3.69
C LEU A 135 11.83 -10.20 -3.03
N LEU A 136 12.32 -9.44 -2.06
CA LEU A 136 13.52 -9.76 -1.28
C LEU A 136 13.14 -10.22 0.12
N LEU A 137 13.96 -11.08 0.71
CA LEU A 137 13.77 -11.65 2.04
C LEU A 137 15.04 -11.53 2.88
N GLY A 138 14.84 -11.07 4.11
CA GLY A 138 15.83 -11.08 5.18
C GLY A 138 16.91 -10.02 5.08
N ASP A 139 17.76 -10.01 6.10
CA ASP A 139 18.96 -9.18 6.22
C ASP A 139 20.08 -10.08 6.76
N PHE A 140 20.89 -10.65 5.86
CA PHE A 140 21.90 -11.64 6.22
C PHE A 140 23.30 -11.07 6.14
N ARG A 141 24.08 -11.22 7.21
CA ARG A 141 25.48 -10.77 7.23
C ARG A 141 26.42 -11.69 6.43
N GLN A 142 26.11 -12.98 6.39
CA GLN A 142 26.93 -14.00 5.72
C GLN A 142 26.12 -14.69 4.63
N GLN A 143 26.75 -14.91 3.48
CA GLN A 143 26.14 -15.61 2.34
C GLN A 143 25.67 -17.02 2.71
N LEU A 144 26.46 -17.74 3.53
CA LEU A 144 26.12 -19.11 3.96
C LEU A 144 24.80 -19.18 4.73
N ASP A 145 24.49 -18.16 5.54
CA ASP A 145 23.25 -18.13 6.29
C ASP A 145 22.04 -17.84 5.38
N ALA A 146 22.21 -16.96 4.39
CA ALA A 146 21.21 -16.73 3.36
C ALA A 146 20.95 -18.01 2.53
N GLU A 147 21.99 -18.73 2.13
CA GLU A 147 21.85 -19.99 1.37
C GLU A 147 21.12 -21.08 2.16
N LYS A 148 21.35 -21.19 3.48
CA LYS A 148 20.60 -22.13 4.33
C LYS A 148 19.10 -21.83 4.32
N VAL A 149 18.72 -20.56 4.40
CA VAL A 149 17.31 -20.14 4.37
C VAL A 149 16.73 -20.36 2.97
N ARG A 150 17.46 -19.97 1.94
CA ARG A 150 17.08 -20.21 0.54
C ARG A 150 16.83 -21.68 0.26
N ALA A 151 17.68 -22.58 0.73
CA ALA A 151 17.52 -24.03 0.55
C ALA A 151 16.22 -24.58 1.17
N LYS A 152 15.67 -23.94 2.21
CA LYS A 152 14.36 -24.30 2.79
C LYS A 152 13.20 -23.80 1.94
N LEU A 153 13.37 -22.67 1.25
CA LEU A 153 12.33 -22.01 0.46
C LEU A 153 12.33 -22.42 -1.01
N ILE A 154 13.39 -23.05 -1.51
CA ILE A 154 13.57 -23.40 -2.92
C ILE A 154 12.47 -24.34 -3.45
N SER A 155 11.86 -25.15 -2.59
CA SER A 155 10.73 -26.03 -2.93
C SER A 155 9.47 -25.25 -3.30
N ASN A 156 9.26 -24.08 -2.69
CA ASN A 156 8.13 -23.20 -2.94
C ASN A 156 8.46 -22.11 -3.98
N PHE A 157 9.70 -21.61 -3.94
CA PHE A 157 10.19 -20.52 -4.78
C PHE A 157 11.42 -20.99 -5.57
N PRO A 158 11.24 -21.64 -6.73
CA PRO A 158 12.35 -22.19 -7.52
C PRO A 158 13.26 -21.10 -8.10
N GLU A 159 12.74 -19.89 -8.26
CA GLU A 159 13.46 -18.70 -8.73
C GLU A 159 14.30 -18.03 -7.62
N ALA A 160 14.30 -18.60 -6.41
CA ALA A 160 15.01 -18.00 -5.29
C ALA A 160 16.53 -17.98 -5.55
N ILE A 161 17.18 -16.85 -5.31
CA ILE A 161 18.64 -16.63 -5.41
C ILE A 161 19.14 -15.74 -4.27
N VAL A 162 20.40 -15.93 -3.86
CA VAL A 162 21.06 -15.02 -2.90
C VAL A 162 21.74 -13.90 -3.69
N ILE A 163 21.50 -12.65 -3.27
CA ILE A 163 22.07 -11.44 -3.88
C ILE A 163 22.78 -10.61 -2.81
N GLU A 164 23.82 -9.88 -3.22
CA GLU A 164 24.46 -8.85 -2.41
C GLU A 164 23.59 -7.58 -2.41
N ASP A 165 23.35 -6.99 -1.24
CA ASP A 165 22.51 -5.80 -1.07
C ASP A 165 22.84 -5.07 0.25
N GLU A 166 22.37 -3.83 0.38
CA GLU A 166 22.45 -3.09 1.64
C GLU A 166 21.37 -3.57 2.61
N ILE A 167 21.82 -4.16 3.73
CA ILE A 167 20.97 -4.73 4.76
C ILE A 167 20.83 -3.80 5.97
N TYR A 168 19.71 -3.90 6.67
CA TYR A 168 19.50 -3.15 7.91
C TYR A 168 20.13 -3.86 9.10
N LEU A 169 20.77 -3.09 9.99
CA LEU A 169 21.30 -3.65 11.23
C LEU A 169 20.18 -4.01 12.21
N PRO A 170 20.31 -5.12 12.95
CA PRO A 170 19.36 -5.49 13.98
C PRO A 170 19.34 -4.44 15.10
N LYS A 171 18.14 -4.14 15.61
CA LYS A 171 17.98 -3.21 16.73
C LYS A 171 18.50 -3.86 18.01
N LEU A 172 19.36 -3.15 18.74
CA LEU A 172 19.79 -3.58 20.06
C LEU A 172 18.56 -3.58 21.00
N LYS A 173 18.33 -4.69 21.70
CA LYS A 173 17.33 -4.72 22.77
C LYS A 173 17.88 -3.87 23.92
N GLU A 174 17.24 -2.73 24.17
CA GLU A 174 17.52 -1.96 25.39
C GLU A 174 17.21 -2.85 26.59
N LYS A 175 18.23 -3.18 27.40
CA LYS A 175 18.00 -3.79 28.70
C LYS A 175 17.20 -2.80 29.54
N LYS A 176 15.90 -3.04 29.70
CA LYS A 176 15.14 -2.42 30.79
C LYS A 176 15.82 -2.86 32.07
N GLY A 177 16.30 -1.91 32.87
CA GLY A 177 16.90 -2.19 34.16
C GLY A 177 15.95 -3.08 34.97
N GLU A 178 16.40 -4.30 35.26
CA GLU A 178 15.79 -5.12 36.28
C GLU A 178 16.12 -4.42 37.59
N GLU A 179 15.13 -3.70 38.13
CA GLU A 179 15.16 -3.23 39.51
C GLU A 179 15.16 -4.48 40.38
N HIS A 180 16.33 -4.85 40.89
CA HIS A 180 16.46 -5.80 41.98
C HIS A 180 15.84 -5.14 43.21
N GLU A 181 14.62 -5.57 43.54
CA GLU A 181 13.99 -5.30 44.83
C GLU A 181 14.65 -6.24 45.84
N ASP A 182 15.66 -5.72 46.57
CA ASP A 182 16.27 -6.36 47.74
C ASP A 182 15.41 -6.16 49.00
#